data_AF-A0A7J7R869-F1
#
_entry.id   AF-A0A7J7R869-F1
#
_cell.length_a   1.000
_cell.length_b   1.000
_cell.length_c   1.000
_cell.angle_alpha   90.00
_cell.angle_beta   90.00
_cell.angle_gamma   90.00
#
_symmetry.space_group_name_H-M   'P 1'
#
loop_
_entity.id
_entity.type
_entity.pdbx_description
1 polymer ?
#
loop_
_entity_poly.entity_id
_entity_poly.type
_entity_poly.pdbx_seq_one_letter_code
_entity_poly.pdbx_strand_id
1 'polypeptide(L)'
;MDFLRKEFSAENLSFWEACEELRHGGQAQIPTLVDSVYQQFLAPGAARWVNIDSQTMERTLEGLRQPHRYVLEDAQLHIYMLMKKDSYPRFLKSDMYKGLLAEAMILPETKRRVFPFMWKPRHSSLSPALPPASASVEPVAAAGGPGGAEGEA
;
A
#
# COMPACT_ATOMS: atom_id res chain seq x y z
N MET A 1 12.03 1.69 11.64
CA MET A 1 12.29 2.16 13.02
C MET A 1 13.56 3.01 13.16
N ASP A 2 14.61 2.78 12.36
CA ASP A 2 15.95 3.39 12.62
C ASP A 2 15.99 4.91 12.55
N PHE A 3 15.16 5.54 11.71
CA PHE A 3 15.03 6.99 11.66
C PHE A 3 14.54 7.57 13.00
N LEU A 4 13.45 7.02 13.55
CA LEU A 4 12.87 7.48 14.81
C LEU A 4 13.79 7.23 16.00
N ARG A 5 14.60 6.16 15.97
CA ARG A 5 15.61 5.92 17.02
C ARG A 5 16.68 7.00 17.06
N LYS A 6 17.14 7.48 15.88
CA LYS A 6 18.09 8.58 15.79
C LYS A 6 17.52 9.90 16.30
N GLU A 7 16.20 10.07 16.20
CA GLU A 7 15.48 11.27 16.64
C GLU A 7 14.91 11.17 18.05
N PHE A 8 15.21 10.09 18.79
CA PHE A 8 14.66 9.84 20.13
C PHE A 8 13.12 9.93 20.17
N SER A 9 12.46 9.41 19.13
CA SER A 9 10.99 9.45 18.95
C SER A 9 10.37 8.08 18.67
N ALA A 10 11.14 7.00 18.84
CA ALA A 10 10.74 5.64 18.50
C ALA A 10 9.67 5.06 19.44
N GLU A 11 9.57 5.57 20.67
CA GLU A 11 8.51 5.24 21.63
C GLU A 11 7.12 5.58 21.10
N ASN A 12 6.97 6.65 20.33
CA ASN A 12 5.68 7.04 19.74
C ASN A 12 5.13 5.97 18.78
N LEU A 13 5.99 5.45 17.89
CA LEU A 13 5.56 4.41 16.96
C LEU A 13 5.33 3.09 17.67
N SER A 14 6.17 2.72 18.64
CA SER A 14 5.93 1.49 19.42
C SER A 14 4.68 1.55 20.29
N PHE A 15 4.34 2.71 20.85
CA PHE A 15 3.06 2.89 21.53
C PHE A 15 1.90 2.68 20.55
N TRP A 16 1.98 3.28 19.35
CA TRP A 16 0.96 3.11 18.33
C TRP A 16 0.80 1.64 17.90
N GLU A 17 1.90 0.91 17.72
CA GLU A 17 1.89 -0.53 17.41
C GLU A 17 1.26 -1.35 18.54
N ALA A 18 1.57 -1.04 19.80
CA ALA A 18 1.00 -1.73 20.94
C ALA A 18 -0.51 -1.48 21.09
N CYS A 19 -0.99 -0.28 20.73
CA CYS A 19 -2.42 0.00 20.63
C CYS A 19 -3.10 -0.80 19.50
N GLU A 20 -2.43 -1.01 18.37
CA GLU A 20 -2.96 -1.87 17.30
C GLU A 20 -3.02 -3.34 17.71
N GLU A 21 -2.02 -3.83 18.45
CA GLU A 21 -2.03 -5.18 19.03
C GLU A 21 -3.19 -5.35 20.03
N LEU A 22 -3.45 -4.35 20.87
CA LEU A 22 -4.61 -4.33 21.75
C LEU A 22 -5.93 -4.38 20.97
N ARG A 23 -6.05 -3.57 19.91
CA ARG A 23 -7.28 -3.43 19.10
C ARG A 23 -7.65 -4.73 18.39
N HIS A 24 -6.64 -5.47 17.90
CA HIS A 24 -6.80 -6.71 17.13
C HIS A 24 -6.52 -7.98 17.95
N GLY A 25 -6.15 -7.83 19.23
CA GLY A 25 -5.85 -8.92 20.14
C GLY A 25 -7.08 -9.73 20.55
N GLY A 26 -6.85 -10.93 21.08
CA GLY A 26 -7.91 -11.79 21.58
C GLY A 26 -8.62 -11.17 22.79
N GLN A 27 -9.95 -11.30 22.87
CA GLN A 27 -10.77 -10.68 23.92
C GLN A 27 -10.29 -11.04 25.35
N ALA A 28 -9.79 -12.25 25.56
CA ALA A 28 -9.27 -12.71 26.85
C ALA A 28 -7.96 -12.01 27.28
N GLN A 29 -7.19 -11.49 26.33
CA GLN A 29 -5.89 -10.85 26.58
C GLN A 29 -6.01 -9.33 26.78
N ILE A 30 -7.16 -8.73 26.44
CA ILE A 30 -7.38 -7.28 26.53
C ILE A 30 -6.96 -6.69 27.88
N PRO A 31 -7.36 -7.22 29.05
CA PRO A 31 -6.97 -6.62 30.33
C PRO A 31 -5.45 -6.60 30.53
N THR A 32 -4.77 -7.68 30.15
CA THR A 32 -3.32 -7.80 30.25
C THR A 32 -2.59 -6.87 29.28
N LEU A 33 -3.07 -6.77 28.04
CA LEU A 33 -2.50 -5.87 27.04
C LEU A 33 -2.68 -4.39 27.45
N VAL A 34 -3.86 -4.02 27.94
CA VAL A 34 -4.14 -2.66 28.43
C VAL A 34 -3.18 -2.27 29.55
N ASP A 35 -3.01 -3.14 30.56
CA ASP A 35 -2.10 -2.88 31.68
C ASP A 35 -0.64 -2.79 31.20
N SER A 36 -0.21 -3.70 30.33
CA SER A 36 1.14 -3.68 29.75
C SER A 36 1.43 -2.37 29.00
N VAL A 37 0.50 -1.91 28.16
CA VAL A 37 0.67 -0.65 27.42
C VAL A 37 0.70 0.54 28.37
N TYR A 38 -0.17 0.55 29.38
CA TYR A 38 -0.16 1.61 30.39
C TYR A 38 1.18 1.69 31.13
N GLN A 39 1.68 0.58 31.69
CA GLN A 39 2.94 0.55 32.43
C GLN A 39 4.14 0.94 31.59
N GLN A 40 4.16 0.54 30.31
CA GLN A 40 5.30 0.75 29.43
C GLN A 40 5.39 2.17 28.88
N PHE A 41 4.26 2.85 28.66
CA PHE A 41 4.21 4.11 27.90
C PHE A 41 3.52 5.28 28.62
N LEU A 42 2.57 5.03 29.53
CA LEU A 42 1.72 6.09 30.10
C LEU A 42 1.91 6.29 31.60
N ALA A 43 2.33 5.26 32.33
CA ALA A 43 2.56 5.34 33.75
C ALA A 43 3.60 6.42 34.11
N PRO A 44 3.46 7.11 35.26
CA PRO A 44 4.48 8.02 35.74
C PRO A 44 5.83 7.30 35.89
N GLY A 45 6.86 7.80 35.19
CA GLY A 45 8.18 7.16 35.17
C GLY A 45 8.31 5.95 34.25
N ALA A 46 7.36 5.74 33.33
CA ALA A 46 7.44 4.70 32.31
C ALA A 46 8.75 4.77 31.51
N ALA A 47 9.36 3.61 31.25
CA ALA A 47 10.66 3.52 30.56
C ALA A 47 10.60 4.06 29.12
N ARG A 48 9.43 4.05 28.49
CA ARG A 48 9.18 4.54 27.13
C ARG A 48 8.04 5.56 27.13
N TRP A 49 8.10 6.50 28.07
CA TRP A 49 7.04 7.49 28.25
C TRP A 49 6.73 8.27 26.97
N VAL A 50 5.45 8.35 26.61
CA VAL A 50 4.98 9.12 25.44
C VAL A 50 4.36 10.44 25.86
N ASN A 51 4.49 11.45 25.00
CA ASN A 51 3.92 12.77 25.24
C ASN A 51 2.47 12.85 24.72
N ILE A 52 1.50 12.81 25.62
CA ILE A 52 0.08 13.06 25.33
C ILE A 52 -0.44 14.23 26.18
N ASP A 53 -1.45 14.94 25.67
CA ASP A 53 -2.05 16.05 26.39
C ASP A 53 -2.87 15.58 27.60
N SER A 54 -3.02 16.46 28.58
CA SER A 54 -3.66 16.15 29.87
C SER A 54 -5.10 15.65 29.72
N GLN A 55 -5.85 16.21 28.78
CA GLN A 55 -7.23 15.80 28.51
C GLN A 55 -7.30 14.36 28.01
N THR A 56 -6.41 13.98 27.08
CA THR A 56 -6.35 12.61 26.56
C THR A 56 -5.88 11.62 27.61
N MET A 57 -4.92 12.02 28.46
CA MET A 57 -4.47 11.21 29.59
C MET A 57 -5.61 10.94 30.57
N GLU A 58 -6.37 11.97 30.95
CA GLU A 58 -7.50 11.83 31.87
C GLU A 58 -8.58 10.88 31.35
N ARG A 59 -8.97 11.02 30.07
CA ARG A 59 -9.93 10.09 29.44
C ARG A 59 -9.42 8.67 29.40
N THR A 60 -8.13 8.49 29.10
CA THR A 60 -7.49 7.18 29.10
C THR A 60 -7.58 6.56 30.49
N LEU A 61 -7.19 7.29 31.54
CA LEU A 61 -7.23 6.82 32.92
C LEU A 61 -8.63 6.43 33.39
N GLU A 62 -9.67 7.20 33.02
CA GLU A 62 -11.06 6.83 33.33
C GLU A 62 -11.46 5.54 32.61
N GLY A 63 -11.09 5.41 31.33
CA GLY A 63 -11.33 4.19 30.55
C GLY A 63 -10.62 2.96 31.12
N LEU A 64 -9.44 3.11 31.71
CA LEU A 64 -8.69 2.00 32.34
C LEU A 64 -9.43 1.37 33.53
N ARG A 65 -10.43 2.04 34.12
CA ARG A 65 -11.28 1.47 35.18
C ARG A 65 -12.16 0.35 34.66
N GLN A 66 -12.49 0.36 33.37
CA GLN A 66 -13.22 -0.70 32.68
C GLN A 66 -12.52 -1.02 31.35
N PRO A 67 -11.43 -1.82 31.39
CA PRO A 67 -10.63 -2.10 30.20
C PRO A 67 -11.46 -2.68 29.05
N HIS A 68 -11.38 -2.04 27.88
CA HIS A 68 -11.97 -2.52 26.63
C HIS A 68 -11.03 -2.24 25.46
N ARG A 69 -11.27 -2.88 24.30
CA ARG A 69 -10.35 -2.84 23.16
C ARG A 69 -10.08 -1.46 22.54
N TYR A 70 -10.92 -0.47 22.87
CA TYR A 70 -10.84 0.89 22.32
C TYR A 70 -10.40 1.92 23.37
N VAL A 71 -10.00 1.47 24.57
CA VAL A 71 -9.70 2.35 25.71
C VAL A 71 -8.54 3.32 25.43
N LEU A 72 -7.63 2.96 24.51
CA LEU A 72 -6.46 3.75 24.13
C LEU A 72 -6.65 4.52 22.81
N GLU A 73 -7.86 4.55 22.22
CA GLU A 73 -8.06 5.10 20.88
C GLU A 73 -7.74 6.60 20.78
N ASP A 74 -8.18 7.40 21.76
CA ASP A 74 -7.89 8.83 21.82
C ASP A 74 -6.37 9.08 21.94
N ALA A 75 -5.68 8.34 22.81
CA ALA A 75 -4.22 8.43 22.99
C ALA A 75 -3.47 7.99 21.74
N GLN A 76 -3.92 6.91 21.10
CA GLN A 76 -3.33 6.42 19.85
C GLN A 76 -3.47 7.45 18.72
N LEU A 77 -4.66 8.07 18.59
CA LEU A 77 -4.89 9.11 17.59
C LEU A 77 -4.02 10.34 17.85
N HIS A 78 -3.87 10.75 19.12
CA HIS A 78 -2.99 11.85 19.50
C HIS A 78 -1.55 11.60 19.02
N ILE A 79 -0.99 10.43 19.34
CA ILE A 79 0.39 10.05 18.98
C ILE A 79 0.55 9.91 17.46
N TYR A 80 -0.44 9.35 16.77
CA TYR A 80 -0.45 9.31 15.30
C TYR A 80 -0.36 10.72 14.71
N MET A 81 -1.17 11.65 15.21
CA MET A 81 -1.18 13.04 14.71
C MET A 81 0.11 13.77 15.04
N LEU A 82 0.73 13.51 16.19
CA LEU A 82 2.05 14.00 16.56
C LEU A 82 3.10 13.56 15.54
N MET A 83 3.21 12.26 15.29
CA MET A 83 4.16 11.72 14.30
C MET A 83 3.89 12.23 12.90
N LYS A 84 2.61 12.32 12.49
CA LYS A 84 2.20 12.80 11.17
C LYS A 84 2.62 14.26 10.92
N LYS A 85 2.59 15.10 11.95
CA LYS A 85 2.93 16.53 11.84
C LYS A 85 4.43 16.82 11.98
N ASP A 86 5.17 15.96 12.68
CA ASP A 86 6.57 16.21 13.01
C ASP A 86 7.53 15.19 12.39
N SER A 87 7.60 13.96 12.92
CA SER A 87 8.60 12.97 12.50
C SER A 87 8.41 12.52 11.05
N TYR A 88 7.17 12.44 10.56
CA TYR A 88 6.87 11.95 9.21
C TYR A 88 7.37 12.91 8.09
N PRO A 89 7.08 14.23 8.11
CA PRO A 89 7.65 15.16 7.14
C PRO A 89 9.18 15.22 7.18
N ARG A 90 9.80 15.02 8.35
CA ARG A 90 11.26 14.95 8.50
C ARG A 90 11.82 13.66 7.88
N PHE A 91 11.15 12.52 8.11
CA PHE A 91 11.50 11.24 7.50
C PHE A 91 11.54 11.33 5.97
N LEU A 92 10.51 11.94 5.35
CA LEU A 92 10.45 12.10 3.89
C LEU A 92 11.59 12.97 3.31
N LYS A 93 12.19 13.85 4.11
CA LYS A 93 13.33 14.70 3.71
C LYS A 93 14.68 14.07 4.06
N SER A 94 14.69 13.03 4.89
CA SER A 94 15.91 12.39 5.37
C SER A 94 16.63 11.62 4.28
N ASP A 95 17.95 11.48 4.42
CA ASP A 95 18.75 10.70 3.48
C ASP A 95 18.43 9.21 3.51
N MET A 96 17.87 8.72 4.64
CA MET A 96 17.35 7.36 4.73
C MET A 96 16.22 7.11 3.72
N TYR A 97 15.25 8.01 3.65
CA TYR A 97 14.15 7.88 2.69
C TYR A 97 14.61 8.07 1.23
N LYS A 98 15.52 9.04 0.99
CA LYS A 98 16.11 9.23 -0.35
C LYS A 98 16.91 8.01 -0.81
N GLY A 99 17.65 7.37 0.09
CA GLY A 99 18.36 6.12 -0.18
C GLY A 99 17.41 5.01 -0.61
N LEU A 100 16.30 4.82 0.11
CA LEU A 100 15.25 3.86 -0.26
C LEU A 100 14.65 4.15 -1.63
N LEU A 101 14.41 5.43 -1.98
CA LEU A 101 13.93 5.81 -3.30
C LEU A 101 14.93 5.49 -4.41
N ALA A 102 16.22 5.77 -4.18
CA ALA A 102 17.27 5.45 -5.14
C ALA A 102 17.38 3.94 -5.35
N GLU A 103 17.39 3.15 -4.28
CA GLU A 103 17.38 1.67 -4.35
C GLU A 103 16.15 1.13 -5.09
N ALA A 104 14.97 1.66 -4.79
CA ALA A 104 13.72 1.25 -5.44
C ALA A 104 13.71 1.58 -6.94
N MET A 105 14.33 2.69 -7.37
CA MET A 105 14.50 3.05 -8.79
C MET A 105 15.55 2.19 -9.50
N ILE A 106 16.50 1.62 -8.76
CA ILE A 106 17.58 0.76 -9.29
C ILE A 106 17.10 -0.68 -9.48
N LEU A 107 15.94 -1.10 -8.96
CA LEU A 107 15.36 -2.42 -9.27
C LEU A 107 15.05 -2.47 -10.77
N PRO A 108 15.88 -3.14 -11.60
CA PRO A 108 15.93 -2.83 -13.01
C PRO A 108 14.77 -3.47 -13.75
N GLU A 109 14.49 -2.94 -14.93
CA GLU A 109 13.73 -3.57 -16.02
C GLU A 109 14.37 -4.90 -16.47
N THR A 110 14.42 -5.91 -15.60
CA THR A 110 14.82 -7.27 -15.93
C THR A 110 13.66 -7.99 -16.61
N LYS A 111 13.32 -7.51 -17.82
CA LYS A 111 12.68 -8.30 -18.89
C LYS A 111 12.62 -7.52 -20.21
N ARG A 112 13.63 -6.71 -20.54
CA ARG A 112 13.97 -6.59 -21.97
C ARG A 112 14.60 -7.92 -22.39
N ARG A 113 13.75 -8.88 -22.77
CA ARG A 113 14.15 -10.08 -23.49
C ARG A 113 14.84 -9.62 -24.77
N VAL A 114 16.17 -9.53 -24.74
CA VAL A 114 16.99 -9.49 -25.94
C VAL A 114 16.89 -10.89 -26.53
N PHE A 115 15.95 -11.09 -27.45
CA PHE A 115 15.98 -12.25 -28.33
C PHE A 115 17.06 -11.99 -29.38
N PRO A 116 18.16 -12.75 -29.44
CA PRO A 116 19.04 -12.71 -30.60
C PRO A 116 18.41 -13.59 -31.69
N PHE A 117 17.37 -13.10 -32.36
CA PHE A 117 16.86 -13.78 -33.54
C PHE A 117 17.37 -13.05 -34.79
N MET A 118 18.27 -13.75 -35.48
CA MET A 118 18.99 -13.33 -36.69
C MET A 118 18.13 -12.51 -37.67
N TRP A 119 18.39 -11.20 -37.74
CA TRP A 119 18.03 -10.44 -38.94
C TRP A 119 19.01 -10.82 -40.05
N LYS A 120 18.59 -11.72 -40.95
CA LYS A 120 19.27 -11.88 -42.24
C LYS A 120 18.76 -10.80 -43.20
N PRO A 121 19.64 -10.02 -43.83
CA PRO A 121 19.23 -9.13 -44.92
C PRO A 121 18.91 -9.99 -46.14
N ARG A 122 17.68 -9.93 -46.66
CA ARG A 122 17.36 -10.53 -47.96
C ARG A 122 17.47 -9.46 -49.04
N HIS A 123 18.35 -9.75 -49.99
CA HIS A 123 18.65 -8.97 -51.17
C HIS A 123 17.44 -8.81 -52.10
N SER A 124 17.46 -7.69 -52.82
CA SER A 124 16.56 -7.26 -53.88
C SER A 124 16.49 -8.24 -55.06
N SER A 125 15.30 -8.49 -55.60
CA SER A 125 15.12 -8.75 -57.04
C SER A 125 13.65 -8.66 -57.52
N LEU A 126 13.44 -7.69 -58.42
CA LEU A 126 12.77 -7.74 -59.74
C LEU A 126 11.28 -8.14 -59.89
N SER A 127 10.58 -7.27 -60.63
CA SER A 127 9.16 -7.15 -61.00
C SER A 127 8.44 -8.37 -61.60
N PRO A 128 7.10 -8.28 -61.73
CA PRO A 128 6.41 -8.78 -62.92
C PRO A 128 5.57 -7.68 -63.60
N ALA A 129 5.72 -7.62 -64.93
CA ALA A 129 4.95 -6.77 -65.84
C ALA A 129 3.53 -7.31 -66.12
N LEU A 130 2.70 -6.40 -66.62
CA LEU A 130 1.24 -6.36 -66.86
C LEU A 130 0.62 -7.41 -67.86
N PRO A 131 -0.73 -7.46 -68.01
CA PRO A 131 -1.62 -8.59 -68.33
C PRO A 131 -2.04 -8.66 -69.83
N PRO A 132 -3.08 -9.43 -70.27
CA PRO A 132 -4.47 -8.91 -70.26
C PRO A 132 -5.64 -9.96 -70.28
N ALA A 133 -6.87 -9.42 -70.18
CA ALA A 133 -8.13 -9.82 -70.87
C ALA A 133 -8.76 -11.22 -70.59
N SER A 134 -10.07 -11.44 -70.45
CA SER A 134 -11.30 -10.64 -70.54
C SER A 134 -12.47 -11.51 -70.06
N ALA A 135 -13.61 -10.87 -69.82
CA ALA A 135 -14.98 -11.38 -69.69
C ALA A 135 -15.44 -11.83 -68.29
N SER A 136 -16.64 -11.55 -67.80
CA SER A 136 -17.72 -10.62 -68.15
C SER A 136 -18.77 -10.78 -67.03
N VAL A 137 -19.60 -9.75 -66.83
CA VAL A 137 -20.97 -9.78 -66.24
C VAL A 137 -21.12 -9.78 -64.69
N GLU A 138 -21.51 -8.61 -64.17
CA GLU A 138 -22.31 -8.35 -62.94
C GLU A 138 -23.80 -8.77 -63.12
N PRO A 139 -24.72 -8.63 -62.14
CA PRO A 139 -24.78 -9.07 -60.73
C PRO A 139 -26.14 -9.81 -60.47
N VAL A 140 -26.62 -9.89 -59.22
CA VAL A 140 -28.05 -10.03 -58.75
C VAL A 140 -28.35 -11.20 -57.78
N ALA A 141 -28.53 -10.80 -56.51
CA ALA A 141 -29.57 -11.06 -55.50
C ALA A 141 -30.33 -12.42 -55.39
N ALA A 142 -30.41 -12.94 -54.15
CA ALA A 142 -31.61 -12.96 -53.28
C ALA A 142 -31.90 -14.30 -52.54
N ALA A 143 -32.04 -14.15 -51.22
CA ALA A 143 -33.04 -14.73 -50.30
C ALA A 143 -33.02 -16.21 -49.85
N GLY A 144 -33.15 -16.37 -48.52
CA GLY A 144 -33.75 -17.55 -47.87
C GLY A 144 -33.31 -17.80 -46.41
N GLY A 145 -34.07 -17.30 -45.42
CA GLY A 145 -33.97 -17.67 -43.98
C GLY A 145 -34.58 -19.05 -43.68
N PRO A 146 -35.03 -19.40 -42.44
CA PRO A 146 -35.24 -18.64 -41.19
C PRO A 146 -34.39 -19.23 -40.01
N GLY A 147 -34.24 -18.67 -38.80
CA GLY A 147 -35.20 -18.21 -37.78
C GLY A 147 -35.12 -19.13 -36.55
N GLY A 148 -34.67 -18.61 -35.40
CA GLY A 148 -34.64 -19.33 -34.12
C GLY A 148 -34.22 -18.38 -32.99
N ALA A 149 -35.17 -18.00 -32.15
CA ALA A 149 -35.07 -16.97 -31.13
C ALA A 149 -34.55 -17.51 -29.78
N GLU A 150 -33.69 -16.71 -29.13
CA GLU A 150 -33.33 -16.76 -27.70
C GLU A 150 -34.28 -15.83 -26.91
N GLY A 151 -34.79 -16.24 -25.75
CA GLY A 151 -34.42 -15.71 -24.42
C GLY A 151 -35.48 -14.70 -23.91
N GLU A 152 -36.37 -15.03 -22.98
CA GLU A 152 -36.19 -15.14 -21.51
C GLU A 152 -36.01 -13.77 -20.80
N ALA A 153 -36.88 -13.55 -19.79
CA ALA A 153 -37.08 -12.40 -18.89
C ALA A 153 -38.02 -11.26 -19.35
#